data_AF-A0A6I1YQY2-F1
#
_entry.id   AF-A0A6I1YQY2-F1
#
_cell.length_a   1.000
_cell.length_b   1.000
_cell.length_c   1.000
_cell.angle_alpha   90.00
_cell.angle_beta   90.00
_cell.angle_gamma   90.00
#
_symmetry.space_group_name_H-M   'P 1'
#
loop_
_entity.id
_entity.type
_entity.pdbx_description
1 polymer ?
#
loop_
_entity_poly.entity_id
_entity_poly.type
_entity_poly.pdbx_seq_one_letter_code
_entity_poly.pdbx_strand_id
1 'polypeptide(L)'
;MEGWKFWWGIAAFFLGGLATQLNGWLAYRRQRKDKAADAADAAEQRRAEFELEHLMATNQKLHDYREKFLDFTNAAAEADSSDGRDSAARRHALEVANEALNACELGLNGNVGFILDDTVRASVRQATKTIEDAATRAIGGQAVDYLAVNRAVSDASDALSARVRALYARQAER
;
A
#
# COMPACT_ATOMS: atom_id res chain seq x y z
N MET A 1 -56.42 29.51 50.34
CA MET A 1 -55.16 28.73 50.23
C MET A 1 -55.07 27.93 48.92
N GLU A 2 -55.82 28.26 47.86
CA GLU A 2 -55.91 27.41 46.66
C GLU A 2 -54.94 27.79 45.52
N GLY A 3 -54.42 29.02 45.49
CA GLY A 3 -53.49 29.47 44.45
C GLY A 3 -52.11 28.79 44.47
N TRP A 4 -51.67 28.24 45.61
CA TRP A 4 -50.36 27.60 45.74
C TRP A 4 -50.28 26.27 44.97
N LYS A 5 -51.36 25.47 44.97
CA LYS A 5 -51.42 24.18 44.26
C LYS A 5 -51.39 24.34 42.73
N PHE A 6 -51.94 25.45 42.22
CA PHE A 6 -51.91 25.80 40.79
C PHE A 6 -50.48 26.06 40.29
N TRP A 7 -49.69 26.82 41.04
CA TRP A 7 -48.28 27.07 40.72
C TRP A 7 -47.41 25.81 40.75
N TRP A 8 -47.69 24.86 41.66
CA TRP A 8 -47.01 23.56 41.68
C TRP A 8 -47.31 22.70 40.45
N GLY A 9 -48.55 22.70 39.94
CA GLY A 9 -48.91 21.99 38.71
C GLY A 9 -48.20 22.55 37.47
N ILE A 10 -48.08 23.88 37.38
CA ILE A 10 -47.32 24.54 36.31
C ILE A 10 -45.83 24.24 36.44
N ALA A 11 -45.26 24.34 37.64
CA ALA A 11 -43.85 24.03 37.89
C ALA A 11 -43.52 22.57 37.53
N ALA A 12 -44.38 21.62 37.86
CA ALA A 12 -44.22 20.21 37.51
C ALA A 12 -44.28 19.97 35.99
N PHE A 13 -45.15 20.67 35.27
CA PHE A 13 -45.25 20.58 33.81
C PHE A 13 -43.99 21.12 33.13
N PHE A 14 -43.48 22.28 33.57
CA PHE A 14 -42.22 22.83 33.08
C PHE A 14 -41.04 21.90 33.40
N LEU A 15 -40.93 21.39 34.62
CA LEU A 15 -39.86 20.45 35.00
C LEU A 15 -39.91 19.15 34.19
N GLY A 16 -41.11 18.59 33.96
CA GLY A 16 -41.29 17.40 33.12
C GLY A 16 -40.94 17.66 31.65
N GLY A 17 -41.34 18.79 31.09
CA GLY A 17 -41.00 19.18 29.71
C GLY A 17 -39.49 19.43 29.53
N LEU A 18 -38.86 20.12 30.48
CA LEU A 18 -37.42 20.44 30.45
C LEU A 18 -36.56 19.18 30.63
N ALA A 19 -36.95 18.26 31.52
CA ALA A 19 -36.28 16.98 31.69
C ALA A 19 -36.34 16.13 30.41
N THR A 20 -37.47 16.14 29.71
CA THR A 20 -37.65 15.40 28.45
C THR A 20 -36.80 16.00 27.31
N GLN A 21 -36.73 17.32 27.21
CA GLN A 21 -35.87 18.00 26.23
C GLN A 21 -34.37 17.82 26.52
N LEU A 22 -33.96 17.88 27.80
CA LEU A 22 -32.58 17.60 28.21
C LEU A 22 -32.16 16.16 27.90
N ASN A 23 -33.04 15.18 28.18
CA ASN A 23 -32.78 13.78 27.83
C ASN A 23 -32.72 13.58 26.31
N GLY A 24 -33.60 14.22 25.53
CA GLY A 24 -33.55 14.19 24.07
C GLY A 24 -32.25 14.78 23.50
N TRP A 25 -31.78 15.90 24.06
CA TRP A 25 -30.52 16.53 23.66
C TRP A 25 -29.30 15.68 24.04
N LEU A 26 -29.28 15.09 25.24
CA LEU A 26 -28.22 14.17 25.68
C LEU A 26 -28.19 12.91 24.82
N ALA A 27 -29.34 12.32 24.51
CA ALA A 27 -29.47 11.17 23.63
C ALA A 27 -29.00 11.49 22.20
N TYR A 28 -29.41 12.63 21.65
CA TYR A 28 -28.95 13.10 20.33
C TYR A 28 -27.43 13.32 20.29
N ARG A 29 -26.85 13.90 21.35
CA ARG A 29 -25.40 14.13 21.45
C ARG A 29 -24.61 12.82 21.57
N ARG A 30 -25.12 11.84 22.32
CA ARG A 30 -24.54 10.48 22.37
C ARG A 30 -24.63 9.80 21.02
N GLN A 31 -25.82 9.76 20.42
CA GLN A 31 -26.02 9.14 19.11
C GLN A 31 -25.17 9.76 18.00
N ARG A 32 -24.91 11.08 18.05
CA ARG A 32 -23.95 11.73 17.14
C ARG A 32 -22.50 11.30 17.38
N LYS A 33 -22.09 11.12 18.63
CA LYS A 33 -20.76 10.61 18.96
C LYS A 33 -20.59 9.16 18.51
N ASP A 34 -21.60 8.33 18.76
CA ASP A 34 -21.59 6.92 18.37
C ASP A 34 -21.50 6.80 16.84
N LYS A 35 -22.34 7.54 16.10
CA LYS A 35 -22.26 7.61 14.63
C LYS A 35 -20.92 8.14 14.11
N ALA A 36 -20.28 9.06 14.83
CA ALA A 36 -18.98 9.58 14.44
C ALA A 36 -17.86 8.56 14.69
N ALA A 37 -17.96 7.77 15.77
CA ALA A 37 -17.07 6.64 16.03
C ALA A 37 -17.23 5.56 14.96
N ASP A 38 -18.47 5.14 14.67
CA ASP A 38 -18.76 4.16 13.62
C ASP A 38 -18.21 4.60 12.25
N ALA A 39 -18.37 5.89 11.90
CA ALA A 39 -17.87 6.44 10.66
C ALA A 39 -16.33 6.48 10.60
N ALA A 40 -15.67 6.75 11.73
CA ALA A 40 -14.22 6.73 11.84
C ALA A 40 -13.69 5.30 11.69
N ASP A 41 -14.30 4.32 12.35
CA ASP A 41 -13.94 2.91 12.26
C ASP A 41 -14.10 2.37 10.83
N ALA A 42 -15.23 2.70 10.18
CA ALA A 42 -15.48 2.32 8.79
C ALA A 42 -14.52 3.00 7.79
N ALA A 43 -14.08 4.23 8.06
CA ALA A 43 -13.07 4.89 7.24
C ALA A 43 -11.69 4.23 7.41
N GLU A 44 -11.36 3.83 8.63
CA GLU A 44 -10.09 3.17 8.93
C GLU A 44 -10.02 1.76 8.36
N GLN A 45 -11.09 0.98 8.43
CA GLN A 45 -11.18 -0.34 7.78
C GLN A 45 -10.95 -0.21 6.27
N ARG A 46 -11.66 0.70 5.59
CA ARG A 46 -11.48 0.95 4.16
C ARG A 46 -10.05 1.36 3.81
N ARG A 47 -9.40 2.16 4.66
CA ARG A 47 -8.00 2.52 4.49
C ARG A 47 -7.07 1.31 4.64
N ALA A 48 -7.32 0.45 5.63
CA ALA A 48 -6.52 -0.76 5.84
C ALA A 48 -6.68 -1.77 4.70
N GLU A 49 -7.90 -1.97 4.20
CA GLU A 49 -8.19 -2.82 3.03
C GLU A 49 -7.52 -2.28 1.76
N PHE A 50 -7.66 -0.97 1.51
CA PHE A 50 -6.99 -0.30 0.41
C PHE A 50 -5.47 -0.48 0.48
N GLU A 51 -4.86 -0.27 1.64
CA GLU A 51 -3.42 -0.41 1.81
C GLU A 51 -2.98 -1.86 1.61
N LEU A 52 -3.73 -2.83 2.15
CA LEU A 52 -3.43 -4.27 2.02
C LEU A 52 -3.42 -4.72 0.55
N GLU A 53 -4.41 -4.33 -0.24
CA GLU A 53 -4.49 -4.62 -1.67
C GLU A 53 -3.23 -4.12 -2.40
N HIS A 54 -2.83 -2.87 -2.14
CA HIS A 54 -1.69 -2.26 -2.79
C HIS A 54 -0.35 -2.84 -2.31
N LEU A 55 -0.23 -3.24 -1.05
CA LEU A 55 0.97 -3.92 -0.54
C LEU A 55 1.16 -5.28 -1.22
N MET A 56 0.09 -6.09 -1.34
CA MET A 56 0.15 -7.39 -2.01
C MET A 56 0.43 -7.24 -3.50
N ALA A 57 -0.27 -6.33 -4.17
CA ALA A 57 -0.04 -6.05 -5.59
C ALA A 57 1.38 -5.53 -5.86
N THR A 58 1.93 -4.70 -4.97
CA THR A 58 3.32 -4.23 -5.08
C THR A 58 4.31 -5.36 -4.89
N ASN A 59 4.09 -6.26 -3.91
CA ASN A 59 4.97 -7.40 -3.70
C ASN A 59 5.00 -8.32 -4.93
N GLN A 60 3.86 -8.61 -5.54
CA GLN A 60 3.80 -9.39 -6.78
C GLN A 60 4.57 -8.70 -7.90
N LYS A 61 4.30 -7.41 -8.15
CA LYS A 61 5.00 -6.65 -9.20
C LYS A 61 6.50 -6.55 -8.98
N LEU A 62 6.96 -6.49 -7.73
CA LEU A 62 8.38 -6.51 -7.40
C LEU A 62 9.04 -7.84 -7.79
N HIS A 63 8.36 -8.96 -7.56
CA HIS A 63 8.84 -10.27 -8.00
C HIS A 63 8.83 -10.40 -9.53
N ASP A 64 7.78 -9.94 -10.20
CA ASP A 64 7.71 -9.91 -11.67
C ASP A 64 8.85 -9.07 -12.27
N TYR A 65 9.13 -7.91 -11.66
CA TYR A 65 10.24 -7.04 -12.09
C TYR A 65 11.60 -7.72 -11.93
N ARG A 66 11.81 -8.42 -10.80
CA ARG A 66 13.03 -9.23 -10.61
C ARG A 66 13.14 -10.35 -11.64
N GLU A 67 12.05 -11.03 -11.97
CA GLU A 67 12.04 -12.09 -12.98
C GLU A 67 12.43 -11.53 -14.35
N LYS A 68 11.81 -10.42 -14.77
CA LYS A 68 12.15 -9.75 -16.03
C LYS A 68 13.55 -9.18 -16.07
N PHE A 69 14.10 -8.80 -14.93
CA PHE A 69 15.51 -8.45 -14.83
C PHE A 69 16.42 -9.65 -15.14
N LEU A 70 16.11 -10.84 -14.63
CA LEU A 70 16.88 -12.04 -14.94
C LEU A 70 16.80 -12.41 -16.42
N ASP A 71 15.59 -12.41 -17.00
CA ASP A 71 15.35 -12.62 -18.44
C ASP A 71 16.20 -11.65 -19.28
N PHE A 72 16.16 -10.38 -18.90
CA PHE A 72 16.94 -9.32 -19.54
C PHE A 72 18.46 -9.56 -19.45
N THR A 73 18.99 -9.90 -18.26
CA THR A 73 20.43 -10.15 -18.13
C THR A 73 20.90 -11.38 -18.91
N ASN A 74 20.06 -12.41 -19.03
CA ASN A 74 20.34 -13.58 -19.85
C ASN A 74 20.38 -13.18 -21.34
N ALA A 75 19.39 -12.42 -21.81
CA ALA A 75 19.35 -11.93 -23.19
C ALA A 75 20.56 -11.01 -23.51
N ALA A 76 20.98 -10.18 -22.55
CA ALA A 76 22.16 -9.33 -22.69
C ALA A 76 23.45 -10.17 -22.83
N ALA A 77 23.62 -11.19 -21.98
CA ALA A 77 24.77 -12.09 -22.05
C ALA A 77 24.80 -12.90 -23.37
N GLU A 78 23.64 -13.34 -23.86
CA GLU A 78 23.54 -14.04 -25.15
C GLU A 78 23.86 -13.11 -26.33
N ALA A 79 23.39 -11.86 -26.30
CA ALA A 79 23.67 -10.87 -27.33
C ALA A 79 25.17 -10.52 -27.44
N ASP A 80 25.87 -10.50 -26.30
CA ASP A 80 27.34 -10.28 -26.26
C ASP A 80 28.16 -11.52 -26.62
N SER A 81 27.55 -12.70 -26.71
CA SER A 81 28.28 -13.93 -27.05
C SER A 81 28.81 -13.90 -28.49
N SER A 82 30.10 -14.18 -28.65
CA SER A 82 30.83 -14.09 -29.93
C SER A 82 30.50 -15.20 -30.94
N ASP A 83 29.49 -16.02 -30.68
CA ASP A 83 29.15 -17.15 -31.54
C ASP A 83 28.34 -16.62 -32.74
N GLY A 84 29.01 -16.48 -33.89
CA GLY A 84 28.60 -15.70 -35.07
C GLY A 84 27.36 -16.17 -35.84
N ARG A 85 26.47 -16.94 -35.21
CA ARG A 85 25.19 -17.34 -35.79
C ARG A 85 24.03 -16.57 -35.14
N ASP A 86 23.36 -15.79 -36.00
CA ASP A 86 22.09 -15.07 -35.79
C ASP A 86 22.10 -13.86 -34.81
N SER A 87 22.94 -12.86 -35.09
CA SER A 87 23.00 -11.61 -34.31
C SER A 87 21.71 -10.77 -34.35
N ALA A 88 20.83 -10.98 -35.35
CA ALA A 88 19.60 -10.23 -35.48
C ALA A 88 18.53 -10.76 -34.51
N ALA A 89 18.35 -12.08 -34.44
CA ALA A 89 17.42 -12.69 -33.49
C ALA A 89 17.80 -12.39 -32.03
N ARG A 90 19.10 -12.42 -31.69
CA ARG A 90 19.57 -12.11 -30.32
C ARG A 90 19.35 -10.66 -29.93
N ARG A 91 19.61 -9.70 -30.85
CA ARG A 91 19.32 -8.28 -30.61
C ARG A 91 17.82 -8.05 -30.41
N HIS A 92 16.98 -8.69 -31.22
CA HIS A 92 15.54 -8.62 -31.05
C HIS A 92 15.07 -9.22 -29.71
N ALA A 93 15.64 -10.35 -29.28
CA ALA A 93 15.34 -10.94 -27.97
C ALA A 93 15.71 -10.00 -26.81
N LEU A 94 16.86 -9.32 -26.91
CA LEU A 94 17.27 -8.30 -25.94
C LEU A 94 16.31 -7.10 -25.90
N GLU A 95 15.89 -6.60 -27.06
CA GLU A 95 14.89 -5.52 -27.16
C GLU A 95 13.57 -5.91 -26.48
N VAL A 96 13.06 -7.11 -26.77
CA VAL A 96 11.83 -7.63 -26.16
C VAL A 96 11.97 -7.79 -24.64
N ALA A 97 13.10 -8.30 -24.16
CA ALA A 97 13.35 -8.43 -22.73
C ALA A 97 13.46 -7.06 -22.04
N ASN A 98 14.09 -6.08 -22.68
CA ASN A 98 14.19 -4.71 -22.19
C ASN A 98 12.82 -4.02 -22.12
N GLU A 99 11.98 -4.17 -23.15
CA GLU A 99 10.60 -3.67 -23.15
C GLU A 99 9.77 -4.28 -22.01
N ALA A 100 9.89 -5.59 -21.80
CA ALA A 100 9.21 -6.28 -20.71
C ALA A 100 9.69 -5.80 -19.34
N LEU A 101 11.01 -5.60 -19.16
CA LEU A 101 11.59 -5.05 -17.95
C LEU A 101 11.04 -3.65 -17.64
N ASN A 102 11.07 -2.75 -18.63
CA ASN A 102 10.57 -1.38 -18.50
C ASN A 102 9.06 -1.34 -18.21
N ALA A 103 8.27 -2.23 -18.83
CA ALA A 103 6.84 -2.33 -18.55
C ALA A 103 6.57 -2.75 -17.09
N CYS A 104 7.33 -3.70 -16.55
CA CYS A 104 7.26 -4.10 -15.16
C CYS A 104 7.68 -2.96 -14.21
N GLU A 105 8.74 -2.23 -14.53
CA GLU A 105 9.20 -1.07 -13.76
C GLU A 105 8.11 0.01 -13.67
N LEU A 106 7.53 0.39 -14.81
CA LEU A 106 6.45 1.38 -14.88
C LEU A 106 5.24 0.92 -14.05
N GLY A 107 4.87 -0.36 -14.20
CA GLY A 107 3.79 -0.97 -13.45
C GLY A 107 4.02 -0.97 -11.94
N LEU A 108 5.26 -1.21 -11.50
CA LEU A 108 5.67 -1.17 -10.10
C LEU A 108 5.64 0.26 -9.55
N ASN A 109 6.27 1.21 -10.25
CA ASN A 109 6.33 2.62 -9.86
C ASN A 109 4.94 3.26 -9.79
N GLY A 110 4.02 2.85 -10.67
CA GLY A 110 2.61 3.26 -10.60
C GLY A 110 1.89 2.78 -9.32
N ASN A 111 2.27 1.63 -8.76
CA ASN A 111 1.66 1.09 -7.54
C ASN A 111 2.30 1.63 -6.25
N VAL A 112 3.61 1.87 -6.25
CA VAL A 112 4.36 2.33 -5.07
C VAL A 112 3.83 3.66 -4.52
N GLY A 113 3.21 4.50 -5.37
CA GLY A 113 2.54 5.74 -4.94
C GLY A 113 1.40 5.53 -3.93
N PHE A 114 0.73 4.37 -3.99
CA PHE A 114 -0.43 4.07 -3.15
C PHE A 114 -0.09 3.42 -1.81
N ILE A 115 1.17 3.03 -1.60
CA ILE A 115 1.65 2.59 -0.28
C ILE A 115 1.64 3.79 0.67
N LEU A 116 1.02 3.63 1.83
CA LEU A 116 0.85 4.73 2.78
C LEU A 116 2.03 4.87 3.75
N ASP A 117 2.81 3.80 3.93
CA ASP A 117 4.00 3.79 4.77
C ASP A 117 5.25 4.21 3.97
N ASP A 118 5.85 5.35 4.34
CA ASP A 118 7.00 5.91 3.63
C ASP A 118 8.27 5.05 3.75
N THR A 119 8.42 4.29 4.84
CA THR A 119 9.59 3.42 5.03
C THR A 119 9.52 2.22 4.08
N VAL A 120 8.33 1.63 3.95
CA VAL A 120 8.05 0.55 2.98
C VAL A 120 8.23 1.08 1.56
N ARG A 121 7.69 2.27 1.27
CA ARG A 121 7.83 2.93 -0.03
C ARG A 121 9.30 3.15 -0.40
N ALA A 122 10.11 3.64 0.55
CA ALA A 122 11.53 3.87 0.35
C ALA A 122 12.29 2.55 0.08
N SER A 123 11.95 1.49 0.79
CA SER A 123 12.54 0.17 0.59
C SER A 123 12.25 -0.38 -0.81
N VAL A 124 11.00 -0.30 -1.28
CA VAL A 124 10.66 -0.72 -2.66
C VAL A 124 11.39 0.13 -3.70
N ARG A 125 11.43 1.46 -3.53
CA ARG A 125 12.19 2.35 -4.45
C ARG A 125 13.67 2.02 -4.50
N GLN A 126 14.26 1.65 -3.36
CA GLN A 126 15.65 1.24 -3.30
C GLN A 126 15.89 -0.07 -4.07
N ALA A 127 14.97 -1.03 -3.97
CA ALA A 127 15.01 -2.26 -4.76
C ALA A 127 14.90 -1.96 -6.26
N THR A 128 13.95 -1.11 -6.66
CA THR A 128 13.77 -0.68 -8.06
C THR A 128 15.05 -0.06 -8.61
N LYS A 129 15.61 0.94 -7.91
CA LYS A 129 16.86 1.58 -8.30
C LYS A 129 18.04 0.59 -8.41
N THR A 130 18.11 -0.37 -7.49
CA THR A 130 19.18 -1.39 -7.50
C THR A 130 19.08 -2.28 -8.74
N ILE A 131 17.85 -2.61 -9.18
CA ILE A 131 17.61 -3.35 -10.42
C ILE A 131 17.96 -2.50 -11.64
N GLU A 132 17.55 -1.23 -11.68
CA GLU A 132 17.88 -0.28 -12.77
C GLU A 132 19.39 -0.12 -12.95
N ASP A 133 20.11 0.11 -11.84
CA ASP A 133 21.57 0.23 -11.82
C ASP A 133 22.24 -1.06 -12.33
N ALA A 134 21.71 -2.22 -11.94
CA ALA A 134 22.20 -3.52 -12.40
C ALA A 134 21.90 -3.79 -13.88
N ALA A 135 20.73 -3.41 -14.38
CA ALA A 135 20.36 -3.53 -15.78
C ALA A 135 21.25 -2.64 -16.67
N THR A 136 21.54 -1.42 -16.21
CA THR A 136 22.46 -0.50 -16.88
C THR A 136 23.87 -1.10 -17.00
N ARG A 137 24.36 -1.75 -15.92
CA ARG A 137 25.64 -2.47 -15.93
C ARG A 137 25.66 -3.62 -16.93
N ALA A 138 24.57 -4.40 -17.00
CA ALA A 138 24.45 -5.51 -17.93
C ALA A 138 24.58 -5.06 -19.39
N ILE A 139 23.92 -3.97 -19.78
CA ILE A 139 24.06 -3.37 -21.14
C ILE A 139 25.49 -2.90 -21.40
N GLY A 140 26.14 -2.33 -20.38
CA GLY A 140 27.51 -1.84 -20.48
C GLY A 140 28.57 -2.94 -20.50
N GLY A 141 28.20 -4.23 -20.52
CA GLY A 141 29.12 -5.36 -20.41
C GLY A 141 29.86 -5.42 -19.07
N GLN A 142 29.33 -4.75 -18.04
CA GLN A 142 29.93 -4.68 -16.71
C GLN A 142 29.44 -5.83 -15.83
N ALA A 143 30.26 -6.22 -14.85
CA ALA A 143 29.86 -7.23 -13.88
C ALA A 143 28.62 -6.79 -13.08
N VAL A 144 27.59 -7.63 -13.11
CA VAL A 144 26.34 -7.45 -12.38
C VAL A 144 26.46 -8.09 -11.00
N ASP A 145 26.16 -7.32 -9.95
CA ASP A 145 26.07 -7.84 -8.58
C ASP A 145 24.66 -8.37 -8.30
N TYR A 146 24.42 -9.63 -8.70
CA TYR A 146 23.14 -10.30 -8.45
C TYR A 146 22.83 -10.46 -6.96
N LEU A 147 23.83 -10.47 -6.09
CA LEU A 147 23.63 -10.60 -4.65
C LEU A 147 23.05 -9.30 -4.07
N ALA A 148 23.56 -8.15 -4.51
CA ALA A 148 22.99 -6.85 -4.16
C ALA A 148 21.52 -6.72 -4.60
N VAL A 149 21.21 -7.13 -5.84
CA VAL A 149 19.82 -7.14 -6.35
C VAL A 149 18.93 -8.05 -5.50
N ASN A 150 19.36 -9.29 -5.24
CA ASN A 150 18.57 -10.24 -4.44
C ASN A 150 18.33 -9.74 -3.01
N ARG A 151 19.33 -9.12 -2.38
CA ARG A 151 19.19 -8.51 -1.05
C ARG A 151 18.17 -7.38 -1.07
N ALA A 152 18.30 -6.44 -1.99
CA ALA A 152 17.40 -5.30 -2.07
C ALA A 152 15.94 -5.72 -2.30
N VAL A 153 15.70 -6.71 -3.17
CA VAL A 153 14.36 -7.28 -3.39
C VAL A 153 13.83 -7.99 -2.14
N SER A 154 14.68 -8.76 -1.45
CA SER A 154 14.29 -9.47 -0.22
C SER A 154 13.93 -8.48 0.89
N ASP A 155 14.77 -7.46 1.11
CA ASP A 155 14.53 -6.42 2.12
C ASP A 155 13.21 -5.68 1.86
N ALA A 156 12.91 -5.37 0.59
CA ALA A 156 11.65 -4.74 0.20
C ALA A 156 10.44 -5.68 0.40
N SER A 157 10.57 -6.96 0.05
CA SER A 157 9.52 -7.95 0.28
C SER A 157 9.26 -8.17 1.78
N ASP A 158 10.30 -8.16 2.60
CA ASP A 158 10.20 -8.25 4.06
C ASP A 158 9.52 -7.02 4.66
N ALA A 159 9.86 -5.82 4.19
CA ALA A 159 9.19 -4.57 4.61
C ALA A 159 7.69 -4.58 4.26
N LEU A 160 7.33 -5.00 3.04
CA LEU A 160 5.94 -5.16 2.59
C LEU A 160 5.21 -6.17 3.47
N SER A 161 5.81 -7.34 3.70
CA SER A 161 5.24 -8.41 4.51
C SER A 161 5.07 -8.02 5.97
N ALA A 162 6.05 -7.33 6.55
CA ALA A 162 5.97 -6.82 7.92
C ALA A 162 4.82 -5.83 8.08
N ARG A 163 4.61 -4.96 7.09
CA ARG A 163 3.49 -4.02 7.09
C ARG A 163 2.13 -4.72 7.00
N VAL A 164 2.01 -5.75 6.17
CA VAL A 164 0.80 -6.58 6.10
C VAL A 164 0.50 -7.23 7.45
N ARG A 165 1.50 -7.83 8.11
CA ARG A 165 1.33 -8.41 9.46
C ARG A 165 0.90 -7.37 10.49
N ALA A 166 1.46 -6.17 10.44
CA ALA A 166 1.09 -5.08 11.33
C ALA A 166 -0.36 -4.63 11.15
N LEU A 167 -0.86 -4.59 9.91
CA LEU A 167 -2.27 -4.28 9.62
C LEU A 167 -3.20 -5.37 10.19
N TYR A 168 -2.86 -6.65 10.02
CA TYR A 168 -3.65 -7.75 10.57
C TYR A 168 -3.64 -7.78 12.11
N ALA A 169 -2.48 -7.57 12.74
CA ALA A 169 -2.38 -7.51 14.21
C ALA A 169 -3.29 -6.41 14.77
N ARG A 170 -3.30 -5.23 14.13
CA ARG A 170 -4.14 -4.10 14.52
C ARG A 170 -5.64 -4.34 14.31
N GLN A 171 -6.02 -5.23 13.38
CA GLN A 171 -7.40 -5.65 13.19
C GLN A 171 -7.85 -6.67 14.25
N ALA A 172 -6.94 -7.54 14.70
CA ALA A 172 -7.24 -8.55 15.72
C ALA A 172 -7.37 -7.98 17.14
N GLU A 173 -6.79 -6.82 17.41
CA GLU A 173 -6.86 -6.10 18.70
C GLU A 173 -8.13 -5.24 18.87
N ARG A 174 -9.01 -5.19 17.87
CA ARG A 174 -10.29 -4.46 17.89
C ARG A 174 -11.45 -5.39 18.20
#